data_AF-A0A2X2V749-F1
#
_entry.id   AF-A0A2X2V749-F1
#
_cell.length_a   1.000
_cell.length_b   1.000
_cell.length_c   1.000
_cell.angle_alpha   90.00
_cell.angle_beta   90.00
_cell.angle_gamma   90.00
#
_symmetry.space_group_name_H-M   'P 1'
#
loop_
_entity.id
_entity.type
_entity.pdbx_description
1 polymer ?
#
loop_
_entity_poly.entity_id
_entity_poly.type
_entity_poly.pdbx_seq_one_letter_code
_entity_poly.pdbx_strand_id
1 'polypeptide(L)' 'MKIKQALFTAGYSSFYFDDQQAIKNGAGHDGFIYTGAPVTPGFTSVRQAGECISVQLILENGAVAGR' A
#
# COMPACT_ATOMS: atom_id res chain seq x y z
N MET A 1 13.59 -27.96 9.01
CA MET A 1 12.45 -27.26 8.37
C MET A 1 13.03 -26.16 7.49
N LYS A 2 12.81 -26.20 6.17
CA LYS A 2 13.22 -25.16 5.23
C LYS A 2 12.03 -24.58 4.46
N ILE A 3 12.23 -23.38 3.89
CA ILE A 3 11.31 -22.78 2.93
C ILE A 3 11.52 -23.45 1.57
N LYS A 4 10.46 -23.98 0.99
CA LYS A 4 10.45 -24.59 -0.34
C LYS A 4 10.18 -23.55 -1.43
N GLN A 5 9.32 -22.57 -1.15
CA GLN A 5 8.94 -21.55 -2.11
C GLN A 5 8.47 -20.27 -1.40
N ALA A 6 8.77 -19.11 -2.00
CA ALA A 6 8.25 -17.82 -1.59
C ALA A 6 7.34 -17.27 -2.70
N LEU A 7 6.16 -16.76 -2.31
CA LEU A 7 5.20 -16.10 -3.20
C LEU A 7 4.94 -14.68 -2.69
N PHE A 8 4.81 -13.75 -3.63
CA PHE A 8 4.49 -12.34 -3.38
C PHE A 8 3.27 -11.97 -4.21
N THR A 9 2.19 -11.56 -3.56
CA THR A 9 0.93 -11.20 -4.23
C THR A 9 0.53 -9.79 -3.83
N ALA A 10 0.26 -8.94 -4.83
CA ALA A 10 -0.26 -7.60 -4.60
C ALA A 10 -1.65 -7.63 -3.94
N GLY A 11 -1.95 -6.63 -3.11
CA GLY A 11 -3.23 -6.46 -2.45
C GLY A 11 -3.48 -5.01 -2.04
N TYR A 12 -4.65 -4.77 -1.46
CA TYR A 12 -5.01 -3.48 -0.88
C TYR A 12 -4.83 -3.52 0.64
N SER A 13 -4.32 -2.43 1.20
CA SER A 13 -4.32 -2.20 2.64
C SER A 13 -5.67 -1.62 3.08
N SER A 14 -5.88 -1.53 4.39
CA SER A 14 -7.16 -1.10 4.95
C SER A 14 -7.40 0.42 4.90
N PHE A 15 -6.49 1.19 4.29
CA PHE A 15 -6.63 2.64 4.15
C PHE A 15 -5.90 3.16 2.91
N TYR A 16 -5.64 4.47 2.86
CA TYR A 16 -5.06 5.18 1.73
C TYR A 16 -3.66 5.69 2.06
N PHE A 17 -2.83 5.83 1.04
CA PHE A 17 -1.66 6.68 1.14
C PHE A 17 -2.09 8.11 0.84
N ASP A 18 -1.91 8.99 1.82
CA ASP A 18 -2.22 10.40 1.73
C ASP A 18 -0.92 11.21 1.75
N ASP A 19 -0.76 12.12 0.79
CA ASP A 19 0.34 13.08 0.74
C ASP A 19 0.16 14.11 1.84
N GLN A 20 0.70 13.79 3.02
CA GLN A 20 0.55 14.62 4.21
C GLN A 20 1.08 16.05 4.00
N GLN A 21 2.12 16.24 3.17
CA GLN A 21 2.68 17.56 2.92
C GLN A 21 1.72 18.39 2.06
N ALA A 22 1.16 17.83 1.00
CA ALA A 22 0.15 18.51 0.19
C ALA A 22 -1.08 18.89 1.01
N ILE A 23 -1.56 17.99 1.88
CA ILE A 23 -2.68 18.25 2.78
C ILE A 23 -2.37 19.40 3.75
N LYS A 24 -1.18 19.39 4.38
CA LYS A 24 -0.75 20.48 5.27
C LYS A 24 -0.57 21.82 4.55
N ASN A 25 -0.26 21.79 3.25
CA ASN A 25 -0.19 22.98 2.39
C ASN A 25 -1.57 23.49 1.95
N GLY A 26 -2.65 22.84 2.38
CA GLY A 26 -4.02 23.29 2.11
C GLY A 26 -4.66 22.67 0.88
N ALA A 27 -4.28 21.44 0.50
CA ALA A 27 -5.03 20.68 -0.50
C ALA A 27 -6.53 20.66 -0.16
N GLY A 28 -7.37 21.00 -1.14
CA GLY A 28 -8.83 21.06 -0.95
C GLY A 28 -9.46 19.67 -0.92
N HIS A 29 -10.78 19.62 -0.74
CA HIS A 29 -11.57 18.39 -0.75
C HIS A 29 -12.64 18.43 -1.84
N ASP A 30 -12.83 17.31 -2.53
CA ASP A 30 -13.99 17.04 -3.37
C ASP A 30 -14.53 15.65 -3.00
N GLY A 31 -15.56 15.64 -2.15
CA GLY A 31 -16.07 14.43 -1.52
C GLY A 31 -14.96 13.70 -0.74
N PHE A 32 -14.60 12.50 -1.20
CA PHE A 32 -13.58 11.66 -0.57
C PHE A 32 -12.15 11.92 -1.09
N ILE A 33 -12.00 12.67 -2.19
CA ILE A 33 -10.72 12.93 -2.84
C ILE A 33 -10.17 14.29 -2.40
N TYR A 34 -8.84 14.40 -2.33
CA TYR A 34 -8.17 15.69 -2.18
C TYR A 34 -7.89 16.32 -3.55
N THR A 35 -8.13 17.61 -3.68
CA THR A 35 -7.85 18.38 -4.90
C THR A 35 -6.44 18.97 -4.88
N GLY A 36 -5.93 19.35 -6.07
CA GLY A 36 -4.59 19.89 -6.23
C GLY A 36 -3.54 18.83 -6.61
N ALA A 37 -2.27 19.22 -6.60
CA ALA A 37 -1.15 18.36 -6.98
C ALA A 37 -0.46 17.76 -5.75
N PRO A 38 0.01 16.50 -5.82
CA PRO A 38 0.92 15.98 -4.81
C PRO A 38 2.25 16.74 -4.84
N VAL A 39 2.92 16.78 -3.70
CA VAL A 39 4.23 17.43 -3.51
C VAL A 39 5.28 16.46 -2.96
N THR A 40 4.84 15.34 -2.38
CA THR A 40 5.73 14.29 -1.87
C THR A 40 6.17 13.37 -3.03
N PRO A 41 7.48 13.14 -3.24
CA PRO A 41 7.96 12.24 -4.28
C PRO A 41 7.35 10.84 -4.20
N GLY A 42 6.95 10.28 -5.35
CA GLY A 42 6.32 8.97 -5.45
C GLY A 42 4.78 9.00 -5.42
N PHE A 43 4.18 10.10 -4.97
CA PHE A 43 2.73 10.29 -5.08
C PHE A 43 2.36 10.80 -6.47
N THR A 44 1.29 10.24 -7.04
CA THR A 44 0.72 10.69 -8.33
C THR A 44 -0.60 11.44 -8.14
N SER A 45 -1.17 11.38 -6.93
CA SER A 45 -2.34 12.12 -6.48
C SER A 45 -2.22 12.35 -4.97
N VAL A 46 -2.93 13.35 -4.42
CA VAL A 46 -2.85 13.66 -2.97
C VAL A 46 -3.39 12.51 -2.10
N ARG A 47 -4.34 11.72 -2.61
CA ARG A 47 -4.81 10.47 -2.01
C ARG A 47 -4.80 9.38 -3.05
N GLN A 48 -4.13 8.27 -2.76
CA GLN A 48 -4.10 7.07 -3.59
C GLN A 48 -4.40 5.81 -2.77
N ALA A 49 -4.85 4.75 -3.45
CA ALA A 49 -5.17 3.48 -2.79
C ALA A 49 -3.97 2.98 -1.99
N GLY A 50 -4.21 2.53 -0.76
CA GLY A 50 -3.17 1.87 0.02
C GLY A 50 -2.93 0.48 -0.54
N GLU A 51 -1.66 0.16 -0.79
CA GLU A 51 -1.25 -1.12 -1.37
C GLU A 51 -0.44 -1.93 -0.37
N CYS A 52 -0.50 -3.25 -0.49
CA CYS A 52 0.29 -4.19 0.29
C CYS A 52 0.79 -5.34 -0.59
N ILE A 53 1.76 -6.09 -0.07
CA ILE A 53 2.23 -7.34 -0.68
C ILE A 53 2.10 -8.41 0.40
N SER A 54 1.25 -9.41 0.18
CA SER A 54 1.23 -10.60 1.02
C SER A 54 2.46 -11.46 0.70
N VAL A 55 3.10 -11.94 1.76
CA VAL A 55 4.28 -12.79 1.67
C VAL A 55 3.90 -14.17 2.17
N GLN A 56 3.97 -15.17 1.29
CA GLN A 56 3.61 -16.55 1.61
C GLN A 56 4.83 -17.46 1.44
N LEU A 57 5.21 -18.15 2.52
CA LEU A 57 6.33 -19.08 2.55
C LEU A 57 5.79 -20.50 2.64
N ILE A 58 5.91 -21.24 1.55
CA ILE A 58 5.53 -22.65 1.49
C ILE A 58 6.70 -23.45 2.07
N LEU A 59 6.45 -24.20 3.14
CA LEU A 59 7.46 -24.99 3.85
C LEU A 59 7.53 -26.42 3.29
N GLU A 60 8.64 -27.12 3.55
CA GLU A 60 8.85 -28.51 3.10
C GLU A 60 7.74 -29.48 3.57
N ASN A 61 7.09 -29.20 4.69
CA ASN A 61 5.97 -30.00 5.23
C ASN A 61 4.59 -29.59 4.66
N GLY A 62 4.54 -28.66 3.71
CA GLY A 62 3.31 -28.19 3.07
C GLY A 62 2.56 -27.08 3.81
N ALA A 63 3.00 -26.67 5.00
CA ALA A 63 2.43 -25.52 5.68
C ALA A 63 2.76 -24.21 4.96
N VAL A 64 1.89 -23.21 5.08
CA VAL A 64 2.13 -21.84 4.61
C VAL A 64 2.30 -20.93 5.83
N ALA A 65 3.48 -20.34 5.96
CA ALA A 65 3.75 -19.31 6.96
C ALA A 65 3.78 -17.94 6.27
N GLY A 66 3.04 -16.96 6.80
CA GLY A 66 2.98 -15.63 6.21
C GLY A 66 1.69 -14.87 6.52
N ARG A 67 1.62 -13.65 6.00
CA ARG A 67 0.43 -12.77 5.96
C ARG A 67 0.42 -12.02 4.63
#